data_AF-A0A956ICY8-F1
#
_entry.id   AF-A0A956ICY8-F1
#
_cell.length_a   1.000
_cell.length_b   1.000
_cell.length_c   1.000
_cell.angle_alpha   90.00
_cell.angle_beta   90.00
_cell.angle_gamma   90.00
#
_symmetry.space_group_name_H-M   'P 1'
#
loop_
_entity.id
_entity.type
_entity.pdbx_description
1 polymer ?
#
loop_
_entity_poly.entity_id
_entity_poly.type
_entity_poly.pdbx_seq_one_letter_code
_entity_poly.pdbx_strand_id
1 'polypeptide(L)' 'MLENETFSLVIGGLMATFGTLAIVLPGFAEWYVSTSGKGRLWARLLGSEERAVQAMRLFFGPLTLLMGLGVLYATTVP' A
#
# COMPACT_ATOMS: atom_id res chain seq x y z
N MET A 1 -16.94 21.32 -0.91
CA MET A 1 -15.56 21.35 -1.43
C MET A 1 -14.55 20.95 -0.35
N LEU A 2 -14.53 21.58 0.84
CA LEU A 2 -13.58 21.28 1.93
C LEU A 2 -13.56 19.83 2.46
N GLU A 3 -14.71 19.15 2.49
CA GLU A 3 -14.78 17.75 2.95
C GLU A 3 -14.07 16.77 2.00
N ASN A 4 -14.14 17.03 0.68
CA ASN A 4 -13.48 16.18 -0.32
C ASN A 4 -11.96 16.34 -0.30
N GLU A 5 -11.44 17.54 -0.06
CA GLU A 5 -10.00 17.78 0.03
C GLU A 5 -9.41 17.12 1.28
N THR A 6 -10.08 17.28 2.43
CA THR A 6 -9.66 16.63 3.68
C THR A 6 -9.65 15.12 3.54
N PHE A 7 -10.68 14.56 2.90
CA PHE A 7 -10.77 13.13 2.61
C PHE A 7 -9.64 12.63 1.70
N SER A 8 -9.34 13.36 0.60
CA SER A 8 -8.25 13.03 -0.31
C SER A 8 -6.88 13.09 0.37
N LEU A 9 -6.64 14.08 1.23
CA LEU A 9 -5.39 14.18 2.01
C LEU A 9 -5.22 13.00 2.95
N VAL A 10 -6.28 12.59 3.66
CA VAL A 10 -6.24 11.43 4.56
C VAL A 10 -5.98 10.15 3.78
N ILE A 11 -6.68 9.92 2.67
CA ILE A 11 -6.47 8.73 1.83
C ILE A 11 -5.06 8.70 1.26
N GLY A 12 -4.62 9.80 0.65
CA GLY A 12 -3.28 9.92 0.07
C GLY A 12 -2.18 9.67 1.11
N GLY A 13 -2.34 10.26 2.30
CA GLY A 13 -1.43 10.06 3.43
C GLY A 13 -1.40 8.61 3.93
N LEU A 14 -2.55 7.97 4.08
CA LEU A 14 -2.64 6.57 4.48
C LEU A 14 -2.02 5.65 3.43
N MET A 15 -2.29 5.88 2.14
CA MET A 15 -1.69 5.10 1.05
C MET A 15 -0.17 5.26 1.01
N ALA A 16 0.34 6.49 1.11
CA ALA A 16 1.77 6.73 1.17
C ALA A 16 2.42 6.04 2.38
N THR A 17 1.77 6.10 3.54
CA THR A 17 2.24 5.44 4.76
C THR A 17 2.26 3.93 4.59
N PHE A 18 1.17 3.30 4.16
CA PHE A 18 1.11 1.85 3.96
C PHE A 18 2.07 1.36 2.88
N GLY A 19 2.22 2.10 1.78
CA GLY A 19 3.21 1.81 0.75
C GLY A 19 4.63 1.85 1.31
N THR A 20 4.95 2.86 2.12
CA THR A 20 6.25 2.97 2.79
C THR A 20 6.50 1.84 3.79
N LEU A 21 5.53 1.54 4.65
CA LEU A 21 5.61 0.43 5.61
C LEU A 21 5.83 -0.91 4.89
N ALA A 22 5.14 -1.15 3.77
CA ALA A 22 5.32 -2.35 2.96
C ALA A 22 6.72 -2.45 2.36
N ILE A 23 7.39 -1.35 2.02
CA ILE A 23 8.76 -1.38 1.47
C ILE A 23 9.79 -1.57 2.59
N VAL A 24 9.69 -0.75 3.63
CA VAL A 24 10.73 -0.56 4.65
C VAL A 24 10.70 -1.62 5.74
N LEU A 25 9.52 -2.10 6.14
CA LEU A 25 9.35 -3.05 7.24
C LEU A 25 8.99 -4.44 6.70
N PRO A 26 9.94 -5.41 6.69
CA PRO A 26 9.68 -6.78 6.24
C PRO A 26 8.50 -7.41 6.99
N GLY A 27 8.47 -7.23 8.31
CA GLY A 27 7.42 -7.78 9.17
C GLY A 27 6.02 -7.23 8.89
N PHE A 28 5.90 -6.03 8.30
CA PHE A 28 4.59 -5.51 7.90
C PHE A 28 4.02 -6.28 6.71
N ALA A 29 4.86 -6.57 5.71
CA ALA A 29 4.45 -7.32 4.53
C ALA A 29 4.10 -8.78 4.89
N GLU A 30 4.90 -9.41 5.75
CA GLU A 30 4.64 -10.76 6.28
C GLU A 30 3.33 -10.81 7.07
N TRP A 31 3.12 -9.85 7.98
CA TRP A 31 1.89 -9.72 8.74
C TRP A 31 0.68 -9.49 7.81
N TYR A 32 0.80 -8.60 6.82
CA TYR A 32 -0.29 -8.31 5.89
C TYR A 32 -0.67 -9.54 5.06
N VAL A 33 0.32 -10.26 4.52
CA VAL A 33 0.09 -11.44 3.68
C VAL A 33 -0.58 -12.57 4.47
N SER A 34 -0.14 -12.81 5.71
CA SER A 34 -0.70 -13.86 6.58
C SER A 34 -2.09 -13.50 7.13
N THR A 35 -2.31 -12.23 7.51
CA THR A 35 -3.51 -11.81 8.22
C THR A 35 -4.65 -11.41 7.28
N SER A 36 -4.34 -10.80 6.14
CA SER A 36 -5.35 -10.30 5.19
C SER A 36 -5.88 -11.42 4.29
N GLY A 37 -7.20 -11.46 4.09
CA GLY A 37 -7.82 -12.38 3.12
C GLY A 37 -7.28 -12.19 1.69
N LYS A 38 -6.97 -10.94 1.31
CA LYS A 38 -6.32 -10.64 0.02
C LYS A 38 -4.88 -11.13 -0.03
N GLY A 39 -4.14 -10.95 1.07
CA GLY A 39 -2.78 -11.44 1.23
C GLY A 39 -2.67 -12.96 1.03
N ARG A 40 -3.55 -13.72 1.72
CA ARG A 40 -3.64 -15.18 1.58
C ARG A 40 -4.06 -15.61 0.17
N LEU A 41 -4.93 -14.85 -0.49
CA LEU A 41 -5.31 -15.12 -1.88
C LEU A 41 -4.11 -14.95 -2.82
N TRP A 42 -3.33 -13.89 -2.66
CA TRP A 42 -2.09 -13.69 -3.42
C TRP A 42 -1.05 -14.77 -3.14
N ALA A 43 -0.89 -15.21 -1.90
CA ALA A 43 -0.02 -16.33 -1.55
C ALA A 43 -0.43 -17.62 -2.27
N ARG A 44 -1.74 -17.90 -2.37
CA ARG A 44 -2.27 -19.04 -3.14
C ARG A 44 -2.02 -18.89 -4.64
N LEU A 45 -2.22 -17.70 -5.20
CA LEU A 45 -2.02 -17.43 -6.64
C LEU A 45 -0.53 -17.51 -7.05
N LEU A 46 0.37 -17.02 -6.20
CA LEU A 46 1.81 -17.00 -6.46
C LEU A 46 2.52 -18.31 -6.05
N GLY A 47 1.78 -19.22 -5.41
CA GLY A 47 2.23 -20.55 -4.99
C GLY A 47 3.06 -20.57 -3.70
N SER A 48 3.37 -19.42 -3.10
CA SER A 48 3.99 -19.34 -1.77
C SER A 48 3.75 -18.00 -1.08
N GLU A 49 3.74 -18.02 0.25
CA GLU A 49 3.67 -16.79 1.06
C GLU A 49 4.91 -15.91 0.85
N GLU A 50 6.11 -16.49 0.74
CA GLU A 50 7.34 -15.75 0.47
C GLU A 50 7.27 -14.94 -0.83
N ARG A 51 6.74 -15.53 -1.91
CA ARG A 51 6.56 -14.82 -3.19
C ARG A 51 5.53 -13.71 -3.08
N ALA A 52 4.45 -13.92 -2.32
CA ALA A 52 3.47 -12.88 -2.06
C ALA A 52 4.04 -11.74 -1.21
N VAL A 53 4.88 -12.04 -0.21
CA VAL A 53 5.60 -11.04 0.56
C VAL A 53 6.56 -10.27 -0.35
N GLN A 54 7.35 -10.93 -1.19
CA GLN A 54 8.23 -10.25 -2.14
C GLN A 54 7.46 -9.37 -3.12
N ALA A 55 6.34 -9.85 -3.69
CA ALA A 55 5.48 -9.06 -4.54
C ALA A 55 4.87 -7.86 -3.80
N MET A 56 4.47 -8.03 -2.54
CA MET A 56 3.97 -6.96 -1.68
C MET A 56 5.03 -5.87 -1.48
N ARG A 57 6.30 -6.25 -1.29
CA ARG A 57 7.40 -5.30 -1.03
C ARG A 57 7.94 -4.63 -2.29
N LEU A 58 8.05 -5.37 -3.40
CA LEU A 58 8.70 -4.92 -4.62
C LEU A 58 7.75 -4.28 -5.63
N PHE A 59 6.47 -4.64 -5.58
CA PHE A 59 5.49 -4.17 -6.55
C PHE A 59 4.37 -3.37 -5.87
N PHE A 60 3.61 -4.01 -4.97
CA PHE A 60 2.43 -3.36 -4.39
C PHE A 60 2.79 -2.20 -3.45
N GLY A 61 3.85 -2.31 -2.65
CA GLY A 61 4.33 -1.26 -1.76
C GLY A 61 4.70 0.01 -2.52
N PRO A 62 5.65 -0.06 -3.49
CA PRO A 62 6.01 1.07 -4.34
C PRO A 62 4.82 1.63 -5.12
N LEU A 63 3.97 0.76 -5.68
CA LEU A 63 2.77 1.21 -6.40
C LEU A 63 1.82 1.99 -5.49
N THR A 64 1.55 1.48 -4.28
CA THR A 64 0.66 2.13 -3.31
C THR A 64 1.24 3.46 -2.82
N LEU A 65 2.56 3.51 -2.61
CA LEU A 65 3.27 4.74 -2.27
C LEU A 65 3.12 5.79 -3.38
N LEU A 66 3.41 5.42 -4.63
CA LEU A 66 3.30 6.32 -5.78
C LEU A 66 1.88 6.83 -5.98
N MET A 67 0.87 5.97 -5.82
CA MET A 67 -0.53 6.38 -5.87
C MET A 67 -0.88 7.36 -4.74
N GLY A 68 -0.45 7.09 -3.51
CA GLY A 68 -0.67 7.98 -2.37
C GLY A 68 -0.02 9.35 -2.58
N LEU A 69 1.22 9.38 -3.04
CA LEU A 69 1.92 10.61 -3.40
C LEU A 69 1.23 11.35 -4.56
N GLY A 70 0.74 10.62 -5.56
CA GLY A 70 -0.02 11.20 -6.68
C GLY A 70 -1.32 11.86 -6.22
N VAL A 71 -2.05 11.23 -5.30
CA VAL A 71 -3.27 11.82 -4.69
C VAL A 71 -2.93 13.06 -3.88
N LEU A 72 -1.88 13.00 -3.05
CA LEU A 72 -1.44 14.16 -2.26
C LEU A 72 -1.00 15.32 -3.16
N TYR A 73 -0.24 15.03 -4.22
CA TYR A 73 0.19 16.02 -5.20
C TYR A 73 -1.01 16.67 -5.89
N ALA A 74 -1.95 15.87 -6.41
CA ALA A 74 -3.14 16.38 -7.08
C ALA A 74 -4.10 17.17 -6.15
N THR A 75 -4.02 16.95 -4.83
CA THR A 75 -4.83 17.67 -3.85
C THR A 75 -4.17 18.96 -3.35
N THR A 76 -2.83 19.05 -3.41
CA THR A 76 -2.07 20.19 -2.87
C THR A 76 -1.54 21.14 -3.93
N VAL A 77 -1.42 20.68 -5.18
CA VAL A 77 -0.99 21.50 -6.31
C VAL A 77 -2.22 21.96 -7.09
N PRO A 78 -2.45 23.28 -7.22
CA PRO A 78 -3.62 23.85 -7.89
C PRO A 78 -3.63 23.64 -9.41
#